data_AF-A0A917MHQ9-F1
#
_entry.id   AF-A0A917MHQ9-F1
#
_cell.length_a   1.000
_cell.length_b   1.000
_cell.length_c   1.000
_cell.angle_alpha   90.00
_cell.angle_beta   90.00
_cell.angle_gamma   90.00
#
_symmetry.space_group_name_H-M   'P 1'
#
loop_
_entity.id
_entity.type
_entity.pdbx_description
1 polymer ?
#
loop_
_entity_poly.entity_id
_entity_poly.type
_entity_poly.pdbx_seq_one_letter_code
_entity_poly.pdbx_strand_id
1 'polypeptide(L)'
;MAGPIVYGATDREYGSNERFSMRIVVLALVATGLAACVSTPTRVAVTTPAVVAPPPAPSAPAAKRIAYTGTGSYILPDGTVVAAEPGGGFTLPNGARVSADGAGGVVLPNGARCTSDGQNGYICP
;
A
#
# COMPACT_ATOMS: atom_id res chain seq x y z
N MET A 1 -6.97 -71.87 11.17
CA MET A 1 -6.88 -71.14 9.88
C MET A 1 -6.53 -69.69 10.21
N ALA A 2 -5.27 -69.41 10.54
CA ALA A 2 -4.20 -68.94 9.63
C ALA A 2 -4.55 -67.57 9.02
N GLY A 3 -3.82 -66.53 9.46
CA GLY A 3 -4.13 -65.10 9.30
C GLY A 3 -3.79 -64.47 7.93
N PRO A 4 -3.93 -63.14 7.80
CA PRO A 4 -3.75 -62.45 6.53
C PRO A 4 -2.25 -62.26 6.17
N ILE A 5 -1.91 -62.59 4.92
CA ILE A 5 -0.64 -62.26 4.29
C ILE A 5 -0.65 -60.76 3.97
N VAL A 6 0.22 -60.00 4.61
CA VAL A 6 0.56 -58.62 4.25
C VAL A 6 1.53 -58.67 3.08
N TYR A 7 1.06 -58.37 1.86
CA TYR A 7 1.94 -58.06 0.74
C TYR A 7 2.31 -56.57 0.83
N GLY A 8 3.50 -56.31 1.38
CA GLY A 8 4.16 -55.01 1.25
C GLY A 8 4.59 -54.81 -0.20
N ALA A 9 4.04 -53.79 -0.85
CA ALA A 9 4.56 -53.23 -2.09
C ALA A 9 5.15 -51.85 -1.76
N THR A 10 6.46 -51.86 -1.51
CA THR A 10 7.35 -50.70 -1.58
C THR A 10 7.40 -50.19 -3.02
N ASP A 11 6.79 -49.05 -3.32
CA ASP A 11 7.24 -48.16 -4.40
C ASP A 11 6.51 -46.81 -4.35
N ARG A 12 7.06 -45.83 -3.60
CA ARG A 12 6.64 -44.42 -3.64
C ARG A 12 7.80 -43.45 -3.36
N GLU A 13 8.99 -43.72 -3.89
CA GLU A 13 10.17 -42.89 -3.58
C GLU A 13 10.86 -42.22 -4.79
N TYR A 14 10.22 -42.20 -5.97
CA TYR A 14 10.81 -41.59 -7.17
C TYR A 14 10.07 -40.35 -7.71
N GLY A 15 9.64 -39.45 -6.83
CA GLY A 15 8.93 -38.22 -7.25
C GLY A 15 9.03 -37.02 -6.30
N SER A 16 9.93 -37.05 -5.31
CA SER A 16 10.00 -36.03 -4.25
C SER A 16 11.39 -35.39 -4.08
N ASN A 17 12.28 -35.48 -5.08
CA ASN A 17 13.63 -34.87 -4.98
C ASN A 17 13.86 -33.63 -5.87
N GLU A 18 13.07 -33.38 -6.92
CA GLU A 18 13.31 -32.22 -7.80
C GLU A 18 12.67 -30.91 -7.30
N ARG A 19 11.64 -31.00 -6.45
CA ARG A 19 10.96 -29.82 -5.87
C ARG A 19 11.65 -29.27 -4.62
N PHE A 20 12.50 -30.05 -3.97
CA PHE A 20 13.26 -29.62 -2.80
C PHE A 20 14.54 -28.87 -3.18
N SER A 21 15.19 -29.29 -4.27
CA SER A 21 16.41 -28.65 -4.78
C SER A 21 16.17 -27.21 -5.26
N MET A 22 15.06 -26.96 -5.97
CA MET A 22 14.70 -25.60 -6.43
C MET A 22 14.29 -24.65 -5.29
N ARG A 23 13.77 -25.18 -4.17
CA ARG A 23 13.38 -24.37 -3.00
C ARG A 23 14.58 -23.99 -2.12
N ILE A 24 15.60 -24.83 -2.04
CA ILE A 24 16.83 -24.53 -1.30
C ILE A 24 17.65 -23.45 -2.03
N VAL A 25 17.70 -23.46 -3.36
CA VAL A 25 18.42 -22.44 -4.15
C VAL A 25 17.81 -21.04 -4.00
N VAL A 26 16.48 -20.94 -3.89
CA VAL A 26 15.80 -19.64 -3.76
C VAL A 26 16.04 -18.99 -2.39
N LEU A 27 16.20 -19.79 -1.32
CA LEU A 27 16.48 -19.26 0.02
C LEU A 27 17.91 -18.73 0.20
N ALA A 28 18.87 -19.18 -0.62
CA ALA A 28 20.27 -18.75 -0.53
C ALA A 28 20.54 -17.36 -1.17
N LEU A 29 19.62 -16.83 -1.99
CA LEU A 29 19.77 -15.53 -2.67
C LEU A 29 19.36 -14.31 -1.83
N VAL A 30 18.80 -14.51 -0.63
CA VAL A 30 18.21 -13.43 0.20
C VAL A 30 19.21 -12.79 1.18
N ALA A 31 20.46 -13.25 1.26
CA ALA A 31 21.36 -12.93 2.37
C ALA A 31 22.57 -12.00 2.08
N THR A 32 22.66 -11.31 0.94
CA THR A 32 23.81 -10.41 0.64
C THR A 32 23.36 -9.03 0.15
N GLY A 33 23.10 -8.10 1.09
CA GLY A 33 22.75 -6.72 0.75
C GLY A 33 23.01 -5.67 1.83
N LEU A 34 23.85 -5.98 2.83
CA LEU A 34 24.26 -5.06 3.90
C LEU A 34 25.72 -4.62 3.67
N ALA A 35 25.94 -3.53 2.92
CA ALA A 35 27.19 -2.77 3.02
C ALA A 35 27.11 -1.39 2.38
N ALA A 36 27.35 -0.38 3.23
CA ALA A 36 27.98 0.90 2.92
C ALA A 36 27.23 1.91 2.05
N CYS A 37 26.71 2.97 2.69
CA CYS A 37 26.94 4.36 2.30
C CYS A 37 26.74 5.29 3.52
N VAL A 38 27.71 5.28 4.44
CA VAL A 38 27.96 6.44 5.32
C VAL A 38 28.55 7.51 4.40
N SER A 39 27.71 8.46 3.98
CA SER A 39 28.17 9.69 3.35
C SER A 39 27.98 10.81 4.37
N THR A 40 29.09 11.17 5.03
CA THR A 40 29.20 12.35 5.88
C THR A 40 29.42 13.57 4.98
N PRO A 41 28.48 14.52 4.86
CA PRO A 41 28.80 15.77 4.19
C PRO A 41 29.54 16.69 5.17
N THR A 42 30.81 16.93 4.89
CA THR A 42 31.61 18.01 5.47
C THR A 42 30.87 19.34 5.27
N ARG A 43 30.37 19.97 6.35
CA ARG A 43 29.82 21.33 6.26
C ARG A 43 30.97 22.31 6.06
N VAL A 44 31.20 22.71 4.82
CA VAL A 44 31.92 23.96 4.52
C VAL A 44 31.00 25.11 4.93
N ALA A 45 31.39 25.84 5.97
CA ALA A 45 30.73 27.08 6.35
C ALA A 45 31.00 28.14 5.26
N VAL A 46 30.10 28.22 4.28
CA VAL A 46 30.01 29.38 3.39
C VAL A 46 29.07 30.37 4.05
N THR A 47 29.64 31.45 4.58
CA THR A 47 28.90 32.65 4.98
C THR A 47 28.17 33.18 3.75
N THR A 48 26.88 32.86 3.62
CA THR A 48 26.00 33.41 2.61
C THR A 48 25.45 34.75 3.12
N PRO A 49 25.48 35.82 2.30
CA PRO A 49 24.85 37.08 2.67
C PRO A 49 23.33 36.89 2.78
N ALA A 50 22.72 37.58 3.74
CA ALA A 50 21.30 37.53 4.01
C ALA A 50 20.47 37.87 2.75
N VAL A 51 19.97 36.84 2.08
CA VAL A 51 18.88 36.99 1.12
C VAL A 51 17.62 37.23 1.95
N VAL A 52 17.08 38.44 1.83
CA VAL A 52 15.73 38.78 2.30
C VAL A 52 14.77 37.76 1.69
N ALA A 53 14.22 36.90 2.54
CA ALA A 53 13.23 35.92 2.12
C ALA A 53 12.02 36.66 1.53
N PRO A 54 11.55 36.29 0.32
CA PRO A 54 10.26 36.77 -0.15
C PRO A 54 9.17 36.33 0.85
N PRO A 55 8.10 37.13 1.04
CA PRO A 55 6.99 36.77 1.92
C PRO A 55 6.47 35.36 1.55
N PRO A 56 6.06 34.54 2.53
CA PRO A 56 5.55 33.21 2.26
C PRO A 56 4.42 33.33 1.23
N ALA A 57 4.60 32.70 0.08
CA ALA A 57 3.53 32.55 -0.89
C ALA A 57 2.32 31.92 -0.19
N PRO A 58 1.09 32.32 -0.50
CA PRO A 58 -0.08 31.70 0.09
C PRO A 58 0.00 30.19 -0.17
N SER A 59 0.08 29.41 0.90
CA SER A 59 -0.02 27.95 0.82
C SER A 59 -1.29 27.65 0.04
N ALA A 60 -1.17 27.04 -1.14
CA ALA A 60 -2.32 26.52 -1.86
C ALA A 60 -3.18 25.73 -0.86
N PRO A 61 -4.52 25.84 -0.90
CA PRO A 61 -5.36 25.04 -0.02
C PRO A 61 -4.95 23.59 -0.21
N ALA A 62 -4.48 22.95 0.88
CA ALA A 62 -4.04 21.57 0.82
C ALA A 62 -5.20 20.74 0.30
N ALA A 63 -5.03 20.12 -0.88
CA ALA A 63 -6.08 19.34 -1.52
C ALA A 63 -6.53 18.24 -0.54
N LYS A 64 -7.84 18.14 -0.30
CA LYS A 64 -8.39 17.22 0.71
C LYS A 64 -8.26 15.79 0.18
N ARG A 65 -7.46 14.96 0.87
CA ARG A 65 -7.20 13.58 0.46
C ARG A 65 -8.01 12.58 1.28
N ILE A 66 -8.66 11.66 0.59
CA ILE A 66 -9.29 10.47 1.16
C ILE A 66 -8.37 9.28 0.83
N ALA A 67 -7.86 8.58 1.85
CA ALA A 67 -6.87 7.52 1.66
C ALA A 67 -7.47 6.14 1.92
N TYR A 68 -7.23 5.16 1.05
CA TYR A 68 -7.63 3.79 1.34
C TYR A 68 -6.65 3.14 2.33
N THR A 69 -7.20 2.47 3.33
CA THR A 69 -6.46 1.81 4.42
C THR A 69 -5.83 0.48 4.01
N GLY A 70 -6.26 -0.10 2.88
CA GLY A 70 -5.87 -1.45 2.47
C GLY A 70 -6.73 -2.56 3.08
N THR A 71 -7.56 -2.26 4.09
CA THR A 71 -8.39 -3.24 4.81
C THR A 71 -9.89 -3.09 4.53
N GLY A 72 -10.26 -2.43 3.42
CA GLY A 72 -11.67 -2.19 3.07
C GLY A 72 -12.27 -0.94 3.69
N SER A 73 -11.46 0.04 4.10
CA SER A 73 -11.92 1.32 4.65
C SER A 73 -11.15 2.51 4.07
N TYR A 74 -11.74 3.70 4.15
CA TYR A 74 -11.14 4.97 3.77
C TYR A 74 -10.93 5.86 5.01
N ILE A 75 -9.78 6.52 5.07
CA ILE A 75 -9.48 7.61 6.00
C ILE A 75 -9.82 8.93 5.32
N LEU A 76 -10.71 9.70 5.93
CA LEU A 76 -11.11 11.02 5.46
C LEU A 76 -10.08 12.10 5.87
N PRO A 77 -10.13 13.30 5.27
CA PRO A 77 -9.26 14.42 5.63
C PRO A 77 -9.35 14.85 7.09
N ASP A 78 -10.48 14.58 7.74
CA ASP A 78 -10.69 14.83 9.19
C ASP A 78 -10.15 13.72 10.09
N GLY A 79 -9.63 12.63 9.52
CA GLY A 79 -9.08 11.47 10.23
C GLY A 79 -10.09 10.36 10.50
N THR A 80 -11.39 10.57 10.23
CA THR A 80 -12.39 9.51 10.40
C THR A 80 -12.18 8.37 9.42
N VAL A 81 -12.38 7.14 9.90
CA VAL A 81 -12.34 5.92 9.10
C VAL A 81 -13.77 5.48 8.77
N VAL A 82 -14.04 5.26 7.49
CA VAL A 82 -15.33 4.78 6.99
C VAL A 82 -15.14 3.51 6.17
N ALA A 83 -16.08 2.57 6.26
CA ALA A 83 -16.02 1.35 5.46
C ALA A 83 -16.25 1.67 3.98
N ALA A 84 -15.43 1.06 3.12
CA ALA A 84 -15.68 1.05 1.69
C ALA A 84 -16.90 0.17 1.41
N GLU A 85 -17.78 0.64 0.53
CA GLU A 85 -18.96 -0.11 0.13
C GLU A 85 -18.74 -0.81 -1.21
N PRO A 86 -19.38 -1.98 -1.44
CA PRO A 86 -19.20 -2.78 -2.65
C PRO A 86 -19.58 -2.06 -3.95
N GLY A 87 -20.29 -0.92 -3.87
CA GLY A 87 -20.60 -0.04 -5.00
C GLY A 87 -19.52 1.01 -5.34
N GLY A 88 -18.33 0.95 -4.74
CA GLY A 88 -17.23 1.89 -5.01
C GLY A 88 -17.39 3.26 -4.33
N GLY A 89 -18.26 3.33 -3.32
CA GLY A 89 -18.49 4.53 -2.52
C GLY A 89 -18.32 4.24 -1.03
N PHE A 90 -18.80 5.14 -0.20
CA PHE A 90 -18.83 4.98 1.26
C PHE A 90 -19.84 5.92 1.89
N THR A 91 -20.27 5.60 3.11
CA THR A 91 -21.18 6.44 3.88
C THR A 91 -20.39 7.20 4.94
N LEU A 92 -20.56 8.53 4.96
CA LEU A 92 -19.95 9.41 5.96
C LEU A 92 -20.60 9.19 7.34
N PRO A 93 -19.92 9.55 8.45
CA PRO A 93 -20.48 9.44 9.80
C PRO A 93 -21.78 10.24 10.02
N ASN A 94 -21.99 11.29 9.21
CA ASN A 94 -23.21 12.08 9.22
C ASN A 94 -24.38 11.42 8.44
N GLY A 95 -24.19 10.19 7.93
CA GLY A 95 -25.18 9.45 7.14
C GLY A 95 -25.23 9.83 5.66
N ALA A 96 -24.44 10.80 5.22
CA ALA A 96 -24.43 11.20 3.81
C ALA A 96 -23.63 10.19 2.97
N ARG A 97 -24.07 9.96 1.73
CA ARG A 97 -23.46 8.94 0.85
C ARG A 97 -22.53 9.57 -0.19
N VAL A 98 -21.31 9.06 -0.24
CA VAL A 98 -20.36 9.30 -1.32
C VAL A 98 -20.51 8.17 -2.33
N SER A 99 -20.71 8.54 -3.59
CA SER A 99 -20.94 7.57 -4.68
C SER A 99 -19.74 7.53 -5.61
N ALA A 100 -19.45 6.36 -6.19
CA ALA A 100 -18.51 6.30 -7.30
C ALA A 100 -19.01 7.15 -8.47
N ASP A 101 -18.12 7.89 -9.10
CA ASP A 101 -18.41 8.73 -10.27
C ASP A 101 -18.44 7.93 -11.60
N GLY A 102 -18.01 6.66 -11.56
CA GLY A 102 -17.90 5.80 -12.75
C GLY A 102 -16.63 6.02 -13.58
N ALA A 103 -15.92 7.15 -13.42
CA ALA A 103 -14.63 7.41 -14.07
C ALA A 103 -13.41 7.11 -13.17
N GLY A 104 -13.58 6.31 -12.11
CA GLY A 104 -12.54 6.02 -11.13
C GLY A 104 -12.38 7.08 -10.03
N GLY A 105 -13.28 8.06 -9.97
CA GLY A 105 -13.41 9.02 -8.86
C GLY A 105 -14.63 8.76 -7.98
N VAL A 106 -14.88 9.68 -7.06
CA VAL A 106 -16.08 9.72 -6.22
C VAL A 106 -16.75 11.08 -6.24
N VAL A 107 -18.07 11.11 -6.06
CA VAL A 107 -18.88 12.33 -5.93
C VAL A 107 -19.39 12.42 -4.50
N LEU A 108 -19.07 13.53 -3.84
CA LEU A 108 -19.56 13.84 -2.50
C LEU A 108 -21.03 14.27 -2.54
N PRO A 109 -21.76 14.16 -1.41
CA PRO A 109 -23.13 14.61 -1.28
C PRO A 109 -23.35 16.10 -1.62
N ASN A 110 -22.30 16.92 -1.48
CA ASN A 110 -22.33 18.34 -1.84
C ASN A 110 -22.09 18.59 -3.34
N GLY A 111 -21.96 17.55 -4.16
CA GLY A 111 -21.69 17.64 -5.60
C GLY A 111 -20.21 17.78 -5.97
N ALA A 112 -19.30 17.87 -4.99
CA ALA A 112 -17.87 17.93 -5.28
C ALA A 112 -17.39 16.57 -5.83
N ARG A 113 -16.65 16.59 -6.94
CA ARG A 113 -16.04 15.41 -7.54
C ARG A 113 -14.59 15.29 -7.11
N CYS A 114 -14.23 14.15 -6.53
CA CYS A 114 -12.86 13.81 -6.20
C CYS A 114 -12.33 12.79 -7.21
N THR A 115 -11.13 13.02 -7.70
CA THR A 115 -10.45 12.13 -8.66
C THR A 115 -9.53 11.17 -7.93
N SER A 116 -9.19 10.03 -8.54
CA SER A 116 -8.21 9.11 -7.96
C SER A 116 -6.85 9.80 -7.77
N ASP A 117 -6.17 9.52 -6.64
CA ASP A 117 -4.79 9.96 -6.40
C ASP A 117 -3.73 8.99 -6.96
N GLY A 118 -4.15 7.88 -7.59
CA GLY A 118 -3.25 6.85 -8.10
C GLY A 118 -2.68 5.91 -7.03
N GLN A 119 -2.96 6.12 -5.75
CA GLN A 119 -2.52 5.30 -4.61
C GLN A 119 -3.72 4.66 -3.89
N ASN A 120 -4.75 4.29 -4.65
CA ASN A 120 -6.05 3.84 -4.14
C ASN A 120 -6.79 4.88 -3.28
N GLY A 121 -6.39 6.16 -3.30
CA GLY A 121 -7.10 7.26 -2.65
C GLY A 121 -7.82 8.17 -3.64
N TYR A 122 -8.42 9.23 -3.10
CA TYR A 122 -9.08 10.29 -3.86
C TYR A 122 -8.58 11.67 -3.41
N ILE A 123 -8.43 12.59 -4.37
CA ILE A 123 -8.13 14.00 -4.14
C ILE A 123 -9.37 14.82 -4.48
N CYS A 124 -9.81 15.60 -3.49
CA CYS A 124 -10.94 16.50 -3.60
C CYS A 124 -10.48 17.95 -3.76
N PRO A 125 -11.22 18.77 -4.51
CA PRO A 125 -10.97 20.21 -4.65
C PRO A 125 -11.16 20.97 -3.33
#